data_AF-A0A9D2FDP8-F1
#
_entry.id   AF-A0A9D2FDP8-F1
#
_cell.length_a   1.000
_cell.length_b   1.000
_cell.length_c   1.000
_cell.angle_alpha   90.00
_cell.angle_beta   90.00
_cell.angle_gamma   90.00
#
_symmetry.space_group_name_H-M   'P 1'
#
loop_
_entity.id
_entity.type
_entity.pdbx_description
1 polymer ?
#
loop_
_entity_poly.entity_id
_entity_poly.type
_entity_poly.pdbx_seq_one_letter_code
_entity_poly.pdbx_strand_id
1 'polypeptide(L)'
;MKLKKIASLMLAGVMAVSMLAGCSTTSVDPEPTPNPDPTPATGYSVEMASNLSDAAKKDYIAFEDNADDLTALEDALGNMSWTTTAGNTALPKVVTPVNGWNAVDTAVVVDDFVTALDIENKALTYGTMRNELVSFKDLNAAETVKYGLMYVIDGTVDVNKALKQVANGIEDLLEQLPNVNVSNTVTTRYTYDYTVSVSVANKALDVIDWYNGSANFIAVTVTRVPTAA
;
A
#
# COMPACT_ATOMS: atom_id res chain seq x y z
N MET A 1 -32.59 -33.84 9.77
CA MET A 1 -31.25 -34.33 9.41
C MET A 1 -30.41 -33.17 8.90
N LYS A 2 -29.24 -32.99 9.51
CA LYS A 2 -27.99 -32.43 8.97
C LYS A 2 -27.92 -30.92 8.71
N LEU A 3 -27.21 -30.29 9.65
CA LEU A 3 -26.59 -28.97 9.61
C LEU A 3 -25.74 -28.77 8.33
N LYS A 4 -25.71 -27.53 7.84
CA LYS A 4 -24.54 -27.02 7.11
C LYS A 4 -24.00 -25.82 7.88
N LYS A 5 -22.99 -26.10 8.71
CA LYS A 5 -22.11 -25.13 9.34
C LYS A 5 -21.17 -24.61 8.27
N ILE A 6 -21.18 -23.30 8.00
CA ILE A 6 -20.02 -22.61 7.43
C ILE A 6 -19.20 -22.16 8.63
N ALA A 7 -18.37 -23.08 9.10
CA ALA A 7 -17.21 -22.76 9.90
C ALA A 7 -16.02 -22.99 8.99
N SER A 8 -15.02 -22.10 9.12
CA SER A 8 -13.70 -22.17 8.50
C SER A 8 -13.55 -21.36 7.21
N LEU A 9 -13.10 -20.12 7.35
CA LEU A 9 -11.85 -19.76 6.69
C LEU A 9 -10.83 -19.56 7.81
N MET A 10 -9.92 -20.53 7.92
CA MET A 10 -8.73 -20.39 8.74
C MET A 10 -7.96 -19.18 8.25
N LEU A 11 -7.85 -18.17 9.10
CA LEU A 11 -6.79 -17.19 9.07
C LEU A 11 -5.48 -17.96 9.28
N ALA A 12 -4.94 -18.49 8.18
CA ALA A 12 -3.59 -19.02 8.13
C ALA A 12 -2.68 -17.81 8.28
N GLY A 13 -2.23 -17.57 9.51
CA GLY A 13 -1.07 -16.75 9.78
C GLY A 13 0.07 -17.31 8.93
N VAL A 14 0.44 -16.54 7.91
CA VAL A 14 1.62 -16.78 7.09
C VAL A 14 2.79 -16.75 8.05
N MET A 15 3.22 -17.94 8.48
CA MET A 15 4.51 -18.11 9.12
C MET A 15 5.56 -17.67 8.11
N ALA A 16 6.36 -16.69 8.51
CA ALA A 16 7.50 -16.19 7.77
C ALA A 16 8.25 -17.34 7.08
N VAL A 17 8.19 -17.36 5.74
CA VAL A 17 9.12 -18.15 4.94
C VAL A 17 10.46 -17.42 5.04
N SER A 18 11.23 -17.76 6.07
CA SER A 18 12.64 -17.47 6.09
C SER A 18 13.24 -18.18 4.88
N MET A 19 13.81 -17.40 3.95
CA MET A 19 14.64 -17.91 2.88
C MET A 19 15.82 -18.67 3.49
N LEU A 20 15.64 -19.99 3.61
CA LEU A 20 16.69 -20.94 3.91
C LEU A 20 17.58 -21.09 2.66
N ALA A 21 18.46 -20.12 2.44
CA ALA A 21 19.54 -20.24 1.48
C ALA A 21 20.69 -21.03 2.12
N GLY A 22 20.73 -22.34 1.86
CA GLY A 22 21.87 -23.18 2.16
C GLY A 22 22.62 -23.56 0.89
N CYS A 23 23.90 -23.17 0.77
CA CYS A 23 25.03 -24.09 0.58
C CYS A 23 26.37 -23.38 0.28
N SER A 24 27.31 -23.58 1.21
CA SER A 24 28.74 -23.89 1.07
C SER A 24 29.69 -23.11 0.15
N THR A 25 30.77 -22.64 0.83
CA THR A 25 32.16 -22.39 0.36
C THR A 25 32.46 -21.12 -0.44
N THR A 26 32.82 -20.04 0.25
CA THR A 26 34.19 -19.48 0.40
C THR A 26 34.03 -18.12 1.11
N SER A 27 34.79 -17.87 2.16
CA SER A 27 34.67 -16.70 3.04
C SER A 27 35.06 -15.41 2.30
N VAL A 28 34.07 -14.71 1.75
CA VAL A 28 34.09 -13.26 1.57
C VAL A 28 33.06 -12.71 2.55
N ASP A 29 33.50 -11.82 3.43
CA ASP A 29 32.65 -11.16 4.43
C ASP A 29 31.53 -10.41 3.67
N PRO A 30 30.25 -10.81 3.79
CA PRO A 30 29.18 -10.08 3.15
C PRO A 30 28.92 -8.82 3.97
N GLU A 31 29.09 -7.67 3.33
CA GLU A 31 28.60 -6.39 3.82
C GLU A 31 27.12 -6.55 4.26
N PRO A 32 26.70 -6.01 5.42
CA PRO A 32 25.39 -6.29 5.97
C PRO A 32 24.32 -5.79 5.01
N THR A 33 23.58 -6.71 4.42
CA THR A 33 22.31 -6.41 3.75
C THR A 33 21.41 -5.68 4.77
N PRO A 34 20.84 -4.51 4.44
CA PRO A 34 19.86 -3.88 5.30
C PRO A 34 18.74 -4.88 5.57
N ASN A 35 18.58 -5.28 6.83
CA ASN A 35 17.50 -6.14 7.26
C ASN A 35 16.18 -5.36 7.01
N PRO A 36 15.16 -5.96 6.39
CA PRO A 36 13.85 -5.32 6.34
C PRO A 36 13.44 -4.98 7.78
N ASP A 37 12.98 -3.74 7.99
CA ASP A 37 12.46 -3.31 9.29
C ASP A 37 11.36 -4.30 9.69
N PRO A 38 11.34 -4.82 10.93
CA PRO A 38 10.38 -5.84 11.31
C PRO A 38 8.97 -5.31 11.12
N THR A 39 8.12 -6.11 10.47
CA THR A 39 6.68 -5.83 10.40
C THR A 39 6.16 -5.57 11.82
N PRO A 40 5.40 -4.49 12.06
CA PRO A 40 4.82 -4.20 13.37
C PRO A 40 4.05 -5.41 13.87
N ALA A 41 4.06 -5.63 15.19
CA ALA A 41 3.40 -6.78 15.80
C ALA A 41 1.90 -6.88 15.49
N THR A 42 1.28 -5.76 15.07
CA THR A 42 -0.13 -5.63 14.71
C THR A 42 -0.39 -5.46 13.21
N GLY A 43 0.65 -5.43 12.37
CA GLY A 43 0.54 -5.13 10.93
C GLY A 43 0.65 -3.64 10.58
N TYR A 44 0.99 -3.32 9.34
CA TYR A 44 1.27 -1.95 8.89
C TYR A 44 0.00 -1.09 8.78
N SER A 45 -1.13 -1.69 8.38
CA SER A 45 -2.41 -1.00 8.21
C SER A 45 -2.95 -0.51 9.56
N VAL A 46 -2.87 -1.37 10.58
CA VAL A 46 -3.27 -1.03 11.96
C VAL A 46 -2.33 0.01 12.56
N GLU A 47 -1.02 -0.12 12.33
CA GLU A 47 -0.04 0.87 12.80
C GLU A 47 -0.28 2.25 12.18
N MET A 48 -0.54 2.33 10.88
CA MET A 48 -0.94 3.57 10.21
C MET A 48 -2.24 4.13 10.79
N ALA A 49 -3.25 3.28 10.99
CA ALA A 49 -4.53 3.68 11.57
C ALA A 49 -4.41 4.24 13.00
N SER A 50 -3.45 3.76 13.79
CA SER A 50 -3.20 4.28 15.14
C SER A 50 -2.78 5.76 15.17
N ASN A 51 -2.30 6.28 14.02
CA ASN A 51 -1.90 7.67 13.85
C ASN A 51 -3.03 8.56 13.32
N LEU A 52 -4.21 8.01 13.00
CA LEU A 52 -5.38 8.74 12.50
C LEU A 52 -6.30 9.24 13.62
N SER A 53 -6.98 10.35 13.38
CA SER A 53 -8.10 10.81 14.21
C SER A 53 -9.28 9.83 14.21
N ASP A 54 -10.15 9.94 15.21
CA ASP A 54 -11.37 9.14 15.27
C ASP A 54 -12.34 9.46 14.12
N ALA A 55 -12.27 10.66 13.53
CA ALA A 55 -13.11 11.03 12.38
C ALA A 55 -12.75 10.25 11.10
N ALA A 56 -11.49 9.81 10.98
CA ALA A 56 -11.00 8.99 9.88
C ALA A 56 -11.20 7.47 10.10
N LYS A 57 -11.55 7.04 11.33
CA LYS A 57 -11.73 5.63 11.72
C LYS A 57 -13.20 5.28 11.89
N LYS A 58 -13.98 5.48 10.83
CA LYS A 58 -15.42 5.25 10.85
C LYS A 58 -15.73 3.75 10.85
N ASP A 59 -16.87 3.36 11.39
CA ASP A 59 -17.27 1.95 11.56
C ASP A 59 -17.35 1.15 10.24
N TYR A 60 -17.46 1.83 9.10
CA TYR A 60 -17.49 1.26 7.75
C TYR A 60 -16.12 1.32 7.03
N ILE A 61 -15.05 1.58 7.78
CA ILE A 61 -13.66 1.58 7.29
C ILE A 61 -12.86 0.58 8.14
N ALA A 62 -12.46 -0.53 7.53
CA ALA A 62 -11.56 -1.51 8.10
C ALA A 62 -10.10 -1.20 7.71
N PHE A 63 -9.16 -1.48 8.61
CA PHE A 63 -7.72 -1.35 8.37
C PHE A 63 -7.08 -2.72 8.49
N GLU A 64 -6.72 -3.32 7.36
CA GLU A 64 -6.27 -4.71 7.30
C GLU A 64 -5.12 -4.86 6.30
N ASP A 65 -4.06 -5.56 6.69
CA ASP A 65 -2.97 -5.89 5.77
C ASP A 65 -3.47 -6.85 4.68
N ASN A 66 -2.99 -6.67 3.46
CA ASN A 66 -3.38 -7.48 2.31
C ASN A 66 -2.14 -8.11 1.67
N ALA A 67 -2.07 -9.44 1.69
CA ALA A 67 -0.93 -10.20 1.17
C ALA A 67 -0.80 -10.11 -0.36
N ASP A 68 -1.91 -9.98 -1.09
CA ASP A 68 -1.89 -9.81 -2.55
C ASP A 68 -1.36 -8.42 -2.90
N ASP A 69 -1.74 -7.39 -2.14
CA ASP A 69 -1.23 -6.03 -2.32
C ASP A 69 0.29 -5.95 -2.04
N LEU A 70 0.76 -6.64 -1.00
CA LEU A 70 2.20 -6.75 -0.72
C LEU A 70 2.94 -7.51 -1.84
N THR A 71 2.40 -8.65 -2.29
CA THR A 71 3.00 -9.45 -3.36
C THR A 71 3.09 -8.64 -4.66
N ALA A 72 2.04 -7.93 -5.03
CA ALA A 72 2.03 -7.05 -6.20
C ALA A 72 3.03 -5.90 -6.07
N LEU A 73 3.19 -5.33 -4.87
CA LEU A 73 4.21 -4.29 -4.62
C LEU A 73 5.62 -4.86 -4.80
N GLU A 74 5.91 -6.01 -4.19
CA GLU A 74 7.24 -6.64 -4.27
C GLU A 74 7.59 -7.05 -5.71
N ASP A 75 6.63 -7.61 -6.45
CA ASP A 75 6.79 -8.01 -7.85
C ASP A 75 7.07 -6.79 -8.75
N ALA A 76 6.25 -5.73 -8.61
CA ALA A 76 6.43 -4.48 -9.36
C ALA A 76 7.79 -3.83 -9.09
N LEU A 77 8.27 -3.85 -7.84
CA LEU A 77 9.60 -3.37 -7.46
C LEU A 77 10.74 -4.22 -8.03
N GLY A 78 10.45 -5.43 -8.54
CA GLY A 78 11.36 -6.23 -9.35
C GLY A 78 11.82 -5.52 -10.62
N ASN A 79 10.98 -4.64 -11.19
CA ASN A 79 11.29 -3.85 -12.38
C ASN A 79 12.16 -2.62 -12.12
N MET A 80 12.44 -2.31 -10.85
CA MET A 80 13.20 -1.11 -10.49
C MET A 80 14.71 -1.34 -10.61
N SER A 81 15.39 -0.59 -11.49
CA SER A 81 16.86 -0.52 -11.52
C SER A 81 17.40 0.49 -10.50
N TRP A 82 18.65 0.26 -10.10
CA TRP A 82 19.48 1.19 -9.33
C TRP A 82 19.60 2.58 -9.97
N THR A 83 19.69 2.66 -11.31
CA THR A 83 20.08 3.88 -12.03
C THR A 83 19.07 5.02 -11.95
N THR A 84 17.81 4.72 -11.68
CA THR A 84 16.72 5.69 -11.54
C THR A 84 16.66 6.36 -10.17
N THR A 85 17.18 5.72 -9.14
CA THR A 85 17.24 6.27 -7.79
C THR A 85 18.46 7.18 -7.60
N ALA A 86 19.52 6.93 -8.37
CA ALA A 86 20.79 7.66 -8.36
C ALA A 86 20.77 9.02 -9.08
N GLY A 87 19.66 9.40 -9.74
CA GLY A 87 19.47 10.76 -10.27
C GLY A 87 19.29 11.82 -9.16
N ASN A 88 18.88 11.40 -7.97
CA ASN A 88 18.87 12.20 -6.76
C ASN A 88 20.02 11.75 -5.85
N THR A 89 20.92 12.67 -5.51
CA THR A 89 22.07 12.42 -4.63
C THR A 89 21.70 12.00 -3.19
N ALA A 90 20.41 11.98 -2.85
CA ALA A 90 19.87 11.49 -1.58
C ALA A 90 18.38 11.07 -1.73
N LEU A 91 18.02 9.95 -1.12
CA LEU A 91 16.62 9.56 -0.93
C LEU A 91 15.89 10.54 -0.01
N PRO A 92 14.57 10.72 -0.17
CA PRO A 92 13.83 11.67 0.64
C PRO A 92 13.67 11.16 2.08
N LYS A 93 13.89 12.04 3.07
CA LYS A 93 13.60 11.76 4.49
C LYS A 93 12.13 12.01 4.88
N VAL A 94 11.32 12.46 3.91
CA VAL A 94 9.88 12.69 4.02
C VAL A 94 9.20 11.84 2.96
N VAL A 95 8.07 11.22 3.29
CA VAL A 95 7.34 10.37 2.35
C VAL A 95 7.00 11.16 1.09
N THR A 96 7.40 10.64 -0.06
CA THR A 96 7.26 11.33 -1.34
C THR A 96 6.45 10.45 -2.30
N PRO A 97 5.40 10.97 -2.95
CA PRO A 97 4.65 10.21 -3.95
C PRO A 97 5.55 9.74 -5.10
N VAL A 98 5.48 8.45 -5.42
CA VAL A 98 6.32 7.82 -6.45
C VAL A 98 6.03 8.40 -7.85
N ASN A 99 4.78 8.75 -8.13
CA ASN A 99 4.39 9.38 -9.39
C ASN A 99 4.98 10.79 -9.62
N GLY A 100 5.52 11.43 -8.57
CA GLY A 100 6.28 12.68 -8.66
C GLY A 100 7.75 12.47 -9.02
N TRP A 101 8.21 11.22 -9.08
CA TRP A 101 9.60 10.87 -9.37
C TRP A 101 9.79 10.64 -10.86
N ASN A 102 10.54 11.53 -11.52
CA ASN A 102 10.76 11.45 -12.97
C ASN A 102 11.89 10.46 -13.31
N ALA A 103 11.60 9.17 -13.14
CA ALA A 103 12.49 8.06 -13.43
C ALA A 103 11.80 7.05 -14.36
N VAL A 104 12.53 6.51 -15.35
CA VAL A 104 11.96 5.63 -16.38
C VAL A 104 11.36 4.36 -15.78
N ASP A 105 12.11 3.71 -14.89
CA ASP A 105 11.69 2.45 -14.26
C ASP A 105 10.56 2.64 -13.26
N THR A 106 10.42 3.86 -12.70
CA THR A 106 9.30 4.20 -11.82
C THR A 106 7.96 4.10 -12.56
N ALA A 107 7.91 4.48 -13.84
CA ALA A 107 6.70 4.31 -14.64
C ALA A 107 6.33 2.84 -14.84
N VAL A 108 7.34 1.97 -15.02
CA VAL A 108 7.14 0.51 -15.16
C VAL A 108 6.63 -0.10 -13.86
N VAL A 109 7.24 0.28 -12.73
CA VAL A 109 6.81 -0.16 -11.38
C VAL A 109 5.36 0.26 -11.11
N VAL A 110 5.00 1.50 -11.44
CA VAL A 110 3.63 1.99 -11.26
C VAL A 110 2.65 1.22 -12.15
N ASP A 111 2.97 1.01 -13.43
CA ASP A 111 2.11 0.31 -14.39
C ASP A 111 1.86 -1.15 -13.98
N ASP A 112 2.91 -1.85 -13.55
CA ASP A 112 2.84 -3.25 -13.12
C ASP A 112 2.01 -3.40 -11.84
N PHE A 113 2.26 -2.56 -10.83
CA PHE A 113 1.48 -2.54 -9.58
C PHE A 113 -0.01 -2.23 -9.84
N VAL A 114 -0.29 -1.24 -10.67
CA VAL A 114 -1.65 -0.83 -11.04
C VAL A 114 -2.38 -1.94 -11.79
N THR A 115 -1.69 -2.63 -12.69
CA THR A 115 -2.25 -3.72 -13.49
C THR A 115 -2.52 -4.95 -12.63
N ALA A 116 -1.58 -5.33 -11.76
CA ALA A 116 -1.70 -6.49 -10.88
C ALA A 116 -2.91 -6.40 -9.93
N LEU A 117 -3.22 -5.19 -9.46
CA LEU A 117 -4.29 -4.95 -8.49
C LEU A 117 -5.57 -4.33 -9.08
N ASP A 118 -5.59 -4.11 -10.40
CA ASP A 118 -6.65 -3.38 -11.11
C ASP A 118 -7.04 -2.06 -10.45
N ILE A 119 -6.04 -1.22 -10.15
CA ILE A 119 -6.25 0.06 -9.46
C ILE A 119 -6.89 1.08 -10.41
N GLU A 120 -7.96 1.74 -9.99
CA GLU A 120 -8.72 2.67 -10.83
C GLU A 120 -7.96 3.97 -11.15
N ASN A 121 -7.32 4.58 -10.15
CA ASN A 121 -6.50 5.78 -10.35
C ASN A 121 -5.11 5.40 -10.90
N LYS A 122 -5.04 5.07 -12.20
CA LYS A 122 -3.85 4.51 -12.88
C LYS A 122 -2.53 5.29 -12.67
N ALA A 123 -2.59 6.59 -12.35
CA ALA A 123 -1.41 7.41 -12.06
C ALA A 123 -1.02 7.47 -10.56
N LEU A 124 -1.71 6.73 -9.69
CA LEU A 124 -1.53 6.71 -8.23
C LEU A 124 -1.55 8.10 -7.58
N THR A 125 -2.37 9.01 -8.11
CA THR A 125 -2.48 10.38 -7.59
C THR A 125 -3.54 10.48 -6.49
N TYR A 126 -3.19 11.17 -5.39
CA TYR A 126 -4.14 11.47 -4.30
C TYR A 126 -5.35 12.26 -4.80
N GLY A 127 -5.14 13.26 -5.67
CA GLY A 127 -6.22 14.09 -6.19
C GLY A 127 -7.28 13.29 -6.95
N THR A 128 -6.85 12.33 -7.80
CA THR A 128 -7.79 11.46 -8.53
C THR A 128 -8.49 10.51 -7.57
N MET A 129 -7.75 9.82 -6.71
CA MET A 129 -8.33 8.94 -5.69
C MET A 129 -9.39 9.65 -4.84
N ARG A 130 -9.08 10.84 -4.33
CA ARG A 130 -10.02 11.65 -3.56
C ARG A 130 -11.25 12.01 -4.39
N ASN A 131 -11.04 12.52 -5.60
CA ASN A 131 -12.16 12.92 -6.44
C ASN A 131 -13.08 11.74 -6.76
N GLU A 132 -12.55 10.56 -7.09
CA GLU A 132 -13.37 9.40 -7.47
C GLU A 132 -14.04 8.69 -6.27
N LEU A 133 -13.37 8.65 -5.11
CA LEU A 133 -13.94 8.05 -3.90
C LEU A 133 -14.96 8.96 -3.19
N VAL A 134 -14.76 10.28 -3.25
CA VAL A 134 -15.62 11.26 -2.56
C VAL A 134 -16.67 11.88 -3.50
N SER A 135 -16.34 12.08 -4.78
CA SER A 135 -17.28 12.72 -5.73
C SER A 135 -18.22 11.71 -6.36
N PHE A 136 -19.49 12.09 -6.41
CA PHE A 136 -20.65 11.24 -6.73
C PHE A 136 -20.74 10.72 -8.17
N LYS A 137 -19.77 11.03 -9.04
CA LYS A 137 -19.88 10.80 -10.49
C LYS A 137 -19.78 9.31 -10.85
N ASP A 138 -19.02 8.54 -10.08
CA ASP A 138 -18.75 7.12 -10.34
C ASP A 138 -19.17 6.20 -9.18
N LEU A 139 -20.13 6.68 -8.37
CA LEU A 139 -20.96 5.84 -7.50
C LEU A 139 -22.08 5.16 -8.32
N ASN A 140 -21.74 4.58 -9.48
CA ASN A 140 -22.61 3.71 -10.26
C ASN A 140 -22.54 2.30 -9.66
N ALA A 141 -23.33 2.15 -8.61
CA ALA A 141 -22.93 1.57 -7.36
C ALA A 141 -23.08 0.05 -7.21
N ALA A 142 -22.68 -0.77 -8.17
CA ALA A 142 -22.71 -2.24 -7.99
C ALA A 142 -21.32 -2.90 -7.94
N GLU A 143 -20.26 -2.14 -8.19
CA GLU A 143 -18.94 -2.71 -8.42
C GLU A 143 -17.96 -2.39 -7.28
N THR A 144 -17.23 -3.42 -6.87
CA THR A 144 -16.07 -3.29 -6.01
C THR A 144 -14.95 -2.64 -6.81
N VAL A 145 -14.37 -1.58 -6.26
CA VAL A 145 -13.29 -0.81 -6.90
C VAL A 145 -12.12 -0.65 -5.94
N LYS A 146 -10.90 -0.61 -6.47
CA LYS A 146 -9.67 -0.39 -5.69
C LYS A 146 -8.94 0.84 -6.18
N TYR A 147 -8.54 1.70 -5.25
CA TYR A 147 -7.69 2.86 -5.51
C TYR A 147 -6.37 2.69 -4.77
N GLY A 148 -5.29 3.27 -5.29
CA GLY A 148 -3.96 3.12 -4.72
C GLY A 148 -3.14 4.41 -4.70
N LEU A 149 -2.24 4.50 -3.72
CA LEU A 149 -1.15 5.47 -3.64
C LEU A 149 0.14 4.70 -3.40
N MET A 150 1.25 5.22 -3.91
CA MET A 150 2.57 4.65 -3.64
C MET A 150 3.53 5.76 -3.27
N TYR A 151 4.25 5.55 -2.17
CA TYR A 151 5.22 6.47 -1.62
C TYR A 151 6.59 5.82 -1.55
N VAL A 152 7.62 6.65 -1.59
CA VAL A 152 9.00 6.26 -1.29
C VAL A 152 9.52 7.10 -0.12
N ILE A 153 10.35 6.47 0.70
CA ILE A 153 11.16 7.13 1.71
C ILE A 153 12.51 6.41 1.84
N ASP A 154 13.53 7.15 2.26
CA ASP A 154 14.83 6.60 2.62
C ASP A 154 14.69 5.47 3.65
N GLY A 155 15.34 4.34 3.39
CA GLY A 155 15.26 3.12 4.18
C GLY A 155 15.83 3.22 5.58
N THR A 156 16.60 4.27 5.90
CA THR A 156 17.06 4.53 7.27
C THR A 156 16.00 5.26 8.10
N VAL A 157 14.88 5.67 7.51
CA VAL A 157 13.78 6.28 8.27
C VAL A 157 12.93 5.17 8.88
N ASP A 158 12.75 5.25 10.20
CA ASP A 158 11.84 4.40 10.97
C ASP A 158 10.46 4.32 10.29
N VAL A 159 10.03 3.09 9.98
CA VAL A 159 8.80 2.86 9.22
C VAL A 159 7.57 3.42 9.96
N ASN A 160 7.50 3.37 11.29
CA ASN A 160 6.36 3.93 12.02
C ASN A 160 6.27 5.46 11.88
N LYS A 161 7.42 6.15 11.85
CA LYS A 161 7.45 7.59 11.52
C LYS A 161 7.03 7.87 10.08
N ALA A 162 7.36 6.97 9.14
CA ALA A 162 6.91 7.10 7.76
C ALA A 162 5.39 6.89 7.65
N LEU A 163 4.85 5.85 8.30
CA LEU A 163 3.41 5.55 8.36
C LEU A 163 2.61 6.70 8.98
N LYS A 164 3.15 7.38 9.99
CA LYS A 164 2.54 8.60 10.52
C LYS A 164 2.44 9.71 9.49
N GLN A 165 3.45 9.89 8.63
CA GLN A 165 3.39 10.89 7.56
C GLN A 165 2.36 10.50 6.49
N VAL A 166 2.27 9.21 6.17
CA VAL A 166 1.25 8.67 5.26
C VAL A 166 -0.15 8.89 5.83
N ALA A 167 -0.37 8.57 7.11
CA ALA A 167 -1.63 8.80 7.82
C ALA A 167 -2.09 10.26 7.70
N ASN A 168 -1.21 11.21 8.03
CA ASN A 168 -1.48 12.65 7.88
C ASN A 168 -1.83 13.04 6.43
N GLY A 169 -1.24 12.38 5.44
CA GLY A 169 -1.46 12.66 4.02
C GLY A 169 -2.81 12.16 3.48
N ILE A 170 -3.39 11.13 4.11
CA ILE A 170 -4.66 10.52 3.66
C ILE A 170 -5.84 10.81 4.59
N GLU A 171 -5.61 11.38 5.76
CA GLU A 171 -6.64 11.61 6.80
C GLU A 171 -7.88 12.34 6.25
N ASP A 172 -7.70 13.46 5.54
CA ASP A 172 -8.79 14.24 4.94
C ASP A 172 -9.67 13.41 3.99
N LEU A 173 -9.07 12.46 3.26
CA LEU A 173 -9.80 11.56 2.38
C LEU A 173 -10.69 10.61 3.20
N LEU A 174 -10.11 9.95 4.20
CA LEU A 174 -10.83 8.98 5.03
C LEU A 174 -11.98 9.63 5.81
N GLU A 175 -11.76 10.85 6.31
CA GLU A 175 -12.80 11.67 6.95
C GLU A 175 -13.97 12.01 6.01
N GLN A 176 -13.75 12.03 4.70
CA GLN A 176 -14.76 12.39 3.69
C GLN A 176 -15.38 11.19 2.97
N LEU A 177 -14.88 9.96 3.18
CA LEU A 177 -15.44 8.77 2.52
C LEU A 177 -16.94 8.61 2.84
N PRO A 178 -17.83 8.53 1.84
CA PRO A 178 -19.26 8.36 2.05
C PRO A 178 -19.63 6.90 2.35
N ASN A 179 -20.54 6.65 3.28
CA ASN A 179 -21.06 5.29 3.54
C ASN A 179 -22.26 4.91 2.67
N VAL A 180 -22.85 5.87 1.93
CA VAL A 180 -24.01 5.65 1.06
C VAL A 180 -23.89 6.47 -0.21
N ASN A 181 -24.48 5.99 -1.30
CA ASN A 181 -24.64 6.83 -2.48
C ASN A 181 -25.73 7.89 -2.22
N VAL A 182 -25.36 9.15 -2.37
CA VAL A 182 -26.32 10.27 -2.41
C VAL A 182 -26.53 10.66 -3.85
N SER A 183 -27.61 10.15 -4.44
CA SER A 183 -28.07 10.66 -5.73
C SER A 183 -29.58 10.85 -5.72
N ASN A 184 -30.00 12.00 -6.23
CA ASN A 184 -31.39 12.39 -6.40
C ASN A 184 -32.02 11.71 -7.63
N THR A 185 -31.19 11.04 -8.45
CA THR A 185 -31.56 10.44 -9.73
C THR A 185 -31.34 8.92 -9.76
N VAL A 186 -30.60 8.35 -8.80
CA VAL A 186 -30.38 6.91 -8.70
C VAL A 186 -31.49 6.28 -7.84
N THR A 187 -32.20 5.31 -8.41
CA THR A 187 -33.30 4.60 -7.73
C THR A 187 -32.82 3.51 -6.78
N THR A 188 -31.58 3.01 -6.97
CA THR A 188 -30.99 1.93 -6.16
C THR A 188 -30.01 2.50 -5.14
N ARG A 189 -30.26 2.22 -3.86
CA ARG A 189 -29.36 2.62 -2.78
C ARG A 189 -28.30 1.56 -2.55
N TYR A 190 -27.12 2.02 -2.21
CA TYR A 190 -26.02 1.16 -1.79
C TYR A 190 -25.36 1.76 -0.56
N THR A 191 -24.96 0.87 0.34
CA THR A 191 -24.01 1.18 1.40
C THR A 191 -22.62 0.77 0.96
N TYR A 192 -21.61 1.47 1.46
CA TYR A 192 -20.22 1.22 1.14
C TYR A 192 -19.43 0.91 2.39
N ASP A 193 -18.73 -0.22 2.35
CA ASP A 193 -17.66 -0.55 3.27
C ASP A 193 -16.33 -0.37 2.56
N TYR A 194 -15.31 0.04 3.31
CA TYR A 194 -13.97 0.28 2.79
C TYR A 194 -12.96 -0.58 3.55
N THR A 195 -12.01 -1.15 2.82
CA THR A 195 -10.79 -1.74 3.40
C THR A 195 -9.61 -0.90 2.98
N VAL A 196 -8.92 -0.34 3.97
CA VAL A 196 -7.65 0.38 3.80
C VAL A 196 -6.52 -0.59 4.13
N SER A 197 -5.66 -0.85 3.15
CA SER A 197 -4.51 -1.73 3.32
C SER A 197 -3.21 -0.97 3.07
N VAL A 198 -2.21 -1.23 3.90
CA VAL A 198 -0.86 -0.67 3.79
C VAL A 198 0.14 -1.79 3.61
N SER A 199 0.90 -1.72 2.54
CA SER A 199 2.00 -2.66 2.26
C SER A 199 3.32 -1.90 2.23
N VAL A 200 4.32 -2.41 2.95
CA VAL A 200 5.66 -1.83 2.98
C VAL A 200 6.64 -2.86 2.44
N ALA A 201 7.40 -2.47 1.42
CA ALA A 201 8.46 -3.28 0.85
C ALA A 201 9.78 -2.50 0.88
N ASN A 202 10.83 -3.13 1.40
CA ASN A 202 12.17 -2.57 1.34
C ASN A 202 12.86 -3.01 0.05
N LYS A 203 13.39 -2.06 -0.71
CA LYS A 203 14.24 -2.31 -1.87
C LYS A 203 15.66 -1.90 -1.53
N ALA A 204 16.57 -2.87 -1.48
CA ALA A 204 17.99 -2.59 -1.51
C ALA A 204 18.35 -1.91 -2.84
N LEU A 205 19.19 -0.89 -2.79
CA LEU A 205 19.68 -0.17 -3.94
C LEU A 205 21.18 -0.48 -4.08
N ASP A 206 21.66 -0.75 -5.30
CA ASP A 206 23.04 -1.18 -5.54
C ASP A 206 24.10 -0.19 -4.99
N VAL A 207 25.21 -0.72 -4.50
CA VAL A 207 26.26 0.08 -3.87
C VAL A 207 27.05 0.87 -4.92
N ILE A 208 27.16 2.20 -4.75
CA ILE A 208 28.29 2.97 -5.30
C ILE A 208 29.27 3.20 -4.14
N ASP A 209 30.57 3.30 -4.44
CA ASP A 209 31.71 3.46 -3.51
C ASP A 209 31.52 4.43 -2.31
N TRP A 210 30.51 5.30 -2.33
CA TRP A 210 30.19 6.27 -1.26
C TRP A 210 28.72 6.28 -0.81
N TYR A 211 27.85 5.42 -1.36
CA TYR A 211 26.44 5.32 -0.98
C TYR A 211 25.96 3.87 -1.01
N ASN A 212 25.67 3.33 0.17
CA ASN A 212 24.96 2.07 0.37
C ASN A 212 23.64 2.43 1.07
N GLY A 213 22.51 2.24 0.38
CA GLY A 213 21.21 2.67 0.86
C GLY A 213 20.09 1.73 0.41
N SER A 214 18.99 1.76 1.14
CA SER A 214 17.74 1.12 0.73
C SER A 214 16.63 2.16 0.72
N ALA A 215 15.54 1.85 0.03
CA ALA A 215 14.32 2.64 0.04
C ALA A 215 13.16 1.79 0.57
N ASN A 216 12.35 2.38 1.45
CA ASN A 216 11.07 1.81 1.83
C ASN A 216 10.01 2.36 0.87
N PHE A 217 9.35 1.46 0.15
CA PHE A 217 8.18 1.74 -0.65
C PHE A 217 6.94 1.41 0.16
N ILE A 218 6.00 2.34 0.23
CA ILE A 218 4.78 2.22 1.01
C ILE A 218 3.60 2.38 0.06
N ALA A 219 2.85 1.31 -0.16
CA ALA A 219 1.60 1.36 -0.89
C ALA A 219 0.43 1.50 0.10
N VAL A 220 -0.54 2.36 -0.25
CA VAL A 220 -1.82 2.46 0.44
C VAL A 220 -2.90 2.15 -0.57
N THR A 221 -3.71 1.14 -0.33
CA THR A 221 -4.89 0.85 -1.15
C THR A 221 -6.16 1.11 -0.36
N VAL A 222 -7.21 1.54 -1.07
CA VAL A 222 -8.56 1.70 -0.53
C VAL A 222 -9.50 0.95 -1.47
N THR A 223 -10.02 -0.17 -0.96
CA THR A 223 -11.01 -1.00 -1.67
C THR A 223 -12.39 -0.61 -1.17
N ARG A 224 -13.28 -0.19 -2.07
CA ARG A 224 -14.68 0.09 -1.75
C ARG A 224 -15.55 -1.08 -2.19
N VAL A 225 -16.35 -1.62 -1.29
CA VAL A 225 -17.29 -2.71 -1.57
C VAL A 225 -18.72 -2.19 -1.43
N PRO A 226 -19.55 -2.20 -2.50
CA PRO A 226 -20.96 -1.84 -2.41
C PRO A 226 -21.83 -3.01 -1.93
N THR A 227 -22.80 -2.69 -1.07
CA THR A 227 -23.91 -3.59 -0.73
C THR A 227 -25.23 -2.91 -1.06
N ALA A 228 -26.11 -3.58 -1.82
CA ALA A 228 -27.43 -3.04 -2.12
C ALA A 228 -28.25 -2.87 -0.83
N ALA A 229 -28.83 -1.68 -0.66
CA ALA A 229 -29.58 -1.27 0.54
C ALA A 229 -31.09 -1.20 0.30
#